data_AF-A0A1V3WED6-F1
#
_entry.id   AF-A0A1V3WED6-F1
#
_cell.length_a   1.000
_cell.length_b   1.000
_cell.length_c   1.000
_cell.angle_alpha   90.00
_cell.angle_beta   90.00
_cell.angle_gamma   90.00
#
_symmetry.space_group_name_H-M   'P 1'
#
loop_
_entity.id
_entity.type
_entity.pdbx_description
1 polymer ?
#
loop_
_entity_poly.entity_id
_entity_poly.type
_entity_poly.pdbx_seq_one_letter_code
_entity_poly.pdbx_strand_id
1 'polypeptide(L)'
;MDAGHGVVTAMLAQTMAQGYIQTHYAVSLIYERTGGVTAWLATSEGPSSIPLGVRVPQDVRLAVTDPVVGRELWDASAAAGGLNPLEVVVRHARAREMAAPGARVLAIASSLPRNQISDWALEVNARPVEVDARKVSPTTDVGGYLVHRCQVAMPWEWRQANAFDEQQRLQIAARHMHMAALAGHLHGAASEKVMRLFEERKPIGEELWAQVRQERFLALIEYEQAIGGQGHGGSEPALSLATVRAAEVIESLRHYDTAEGCADLLYATRLAGAPLSPAAAVA
;
A
#
# COMPACT_ATOMS: atom_id res chain seq x y z
N MET A 1 20.16 14.84 -9.54
CA MET A 1 19.74 13.68 -8.72
C MET A 1 18.73 12.90 -9.56
N ASP A 2 18.80 11.58 -9.58
CA ASP A 2 17.86 10.75 -10.37
C ASP A 2 16.49 10.73 -9.67
N ALA A 3 15.43 11.17 -10.35
CA ALA A 3 14.09 11.25 -9.78
C ALA A 3 13.60 9.88 -9.27
N GLY A 4 13.92 8.79 -9.98
CA GLY A 4 13.54 7.44 -9.57
C GLY A 4 14.25 7.01 -8.29
N HIS A 5 15.54 7.34 -8.16
CA HIS A 5 16.29 7.11 -6.92
C HIS A 5 15.67 7.89 -5.76
N GLY A 6 15.33 9.17 -5.96
CA GLY A 6 14.72 10.01 -4.93
C GLY A 6 13.40 9.44 -4.39
N VAL A 7 12.52 8.99 -5.28
CA VAL A 7 11.24 8.37 -4.89
C VAL A 7 11.47 7.10 -4.08
N VAL A 8 12.28 6.15 -4.58
CA VAL A 8 12.52 4.88 -3.88
C VAL A 8 13.19 5.10 -2.53
N THR A 9 14.18 6.00 -2.43
CA THR A 9 14.80 6.37 -1.15
C THR A 9 13.77 6.93 -0.17
N ALA A 10 12.91 7.85 -0.61
CA ALA A 10 11.89 8.47 0.25
C ALA A 10 10.86 7.43 0.76
N MET A 11 10.44 6.50 -0.09
CA MET A 11 9.51 5.44 0.31
C MET A 11 10.16 4.48 1.31
N LEU A 12 11.40 4.04 1.06
CA LEU A 12 12.14 3.16 1.98
C LEU A 12 12.36 3.82 3.34
N ALA A 13 12.82 5.07 3.37
CA ALA A 13 13.16 5.77 4.60
C ALA A 13 11.96 5.90 5.55
N GLN A 14 10.79 6.24 5.00
CA GLN A 14 9.55 6.31 5.76
C GLN A 14 9.11 4.92 6.22
N THR A 15 9.15 3.91 5.35
CA THR A 15 8.73 2.54 5.67
C THR A 15 9.54 1.96 6.84
N MET A 16 10.86 2.16 6.82
CA MET A 16 11.75 1.75 7.91
C MET A 16 11.45 2.51 9.20
N ALA A 17 11.13 3.80 9.13
CA ALA A 17 10.75 4.59 10.30
C ALA A 17 9.43 4.13 10.93
N GLN A 18 8.52 3.56 10.12
CA GLN A 18 7.26 2.96 10.57
C GLN A 18 7.41 1.52 11.08
N GLY A 19 8.62 0.94 11.05
CA GLY A 19 8.90 -0.41 11.56
C GLY A 19 8.41 -1.55 10.67
N TYR A 20 8.02 -1.28 9.42
CA TYR A 20 7.72 -2.32 8.44
C TYR A 20 9.00 -3.06 8.04
N ILE A 21 8.87 -4.37 7.80
CA ILE A 21 9.99 -5.24 7.41
C ILE A 21 9.83 -5.61 5.93
N GLN A 22 10.95 -5.65 5.20
CA GLN A 22 11.04 -6.26 3.85
C GLN A 22 10.11 -5.73 2.74
N THR A 23 9.61 -4.50 2.83
CA THR A 23 8.93 -3.85 1.70
C THR A 23 9.92 -3.39 0.64
N HIS A 24 9.75 -3.86 -0.59
CA HIS A 24 10.49 -3.41 -1.76
C HIS A 24 9.65 -2.48 -2.61
N TYR A 25 10.33 -1.54 -3.28
CA TYR A 25 9.71 -0.56 -4.16
C TYR A 25 10.34 -0.61 -5.54
N ALA A 26 9.54 -0.34 -6.56
CA ALA A 26 10.03 -0.08 -7.91
C ALA A 26 9.29 1.10 -8.52
N VAL A 27 9.99 1.91 -9.31
CA VAL A 27 9.45 3.08 -10.00
C VAL A 27 9.87 3.03 -11.46
N SER A 28 8.91 3.19 -12.37
CA SER A 28 9.19 3.49 -13.78
C SER A 28 9.03 4.99 -14.04
N LEU A 29 10.01 5.57 -14.74
CA LEU A 29 9.93 6.92 -15.28
C LEU A 29 9.62 6.82 -16.78
N ILE A 30 8.48 7.36 -17.19
CA ILE A 30 8.00 7.26 -18.57
C ILE A 30 7.94 8.66 -19.17
N TYR A 31 8.61 8.86 -20.29
CA TYR A 31 8.43 10.02 -21.13
C TYR A 31 7.13 9.85 -21.92
N GLU A 32 6.18 10.76 -21.70
CA GLU A 32 4.88 10.76 -22.35
C GLU A 32 4.94 11.56 -23.66
N ARG A 33 4.07 11.24 -24.62
CA ARG A 33 3.95 11.96 -25.89
C ARG A 33 3.65 13.47 -25.71
N THR A 34 3.04 13.85 -24.59
CA THR A 34 2.76 15.24 -24.23
C THR A 34 4.02 16.05 -23.90
N GLY A 35 5.20 15.43 -23.87
CA GLY A 35 6.49 16.07 -23.56
C GLY A 35 6.83 16.06 -22.06
N GLY A 36 5.97 15.49 -21.23
CA GLY A 36 6.18 15.35 -19.78
C GLY A 36 6.82 14.01 -19.40
N VAL A 37 7.32 13.92 -18.16
CA VAL A 37 7.75 12.65 -17.55
C VAL A 37 6.78 12.31 -16.43
N THR A 38 6.27 11.07 -16.44
CA THR A 38 5.42 10.52 -15.38
C THR A 38 6.19 9.48 -14.57
N ALA A 39 5.86 9.36 -13.29
CA ALA A 39 6.47 8.39 -12.38
C ALA A 39 5.40 7.42 -11.84
N TRP A 40 5.63 6.13 -12.05
CA TRP A 40 4.71 5.06 -11.64
C TRP A 40 5.39 4.10 -10.68
N LEU A 41 4.81 3.95 -9.50
CA LEU A 41 5.32 3.20 -8.37
C LEU A 41 4.57 1.86 -8.22
N ALA A 42 5.30 0.82 -7.83
CA ALA A 42 4.76 -0.43 -7.29
C ALA A 42 5.49 -0.80 -6.00
N THR A 43 4.84 -1.61 -5.17
CA THR A 43 5.38 -2.13 -3.91
C THR A 43 5.28 -3.65 -3.91
N SER A 44 6.13 -4.33 -3.14
CA SER A 44 6.03 -5.79 -2.97
C SER A 44 4.88 -6.22 -2.06
N GLU A 45 4.23 -5.29 -1.37
CA GLU A 45 3.23 -5.60 -0.35
C GLU A 45 1.86 -5.79 -1.00
N GLY A 46 1.43 -7.04 -1.14
CA GLY A 46 0.15 -7.40 -1.72
C GLY A 46 -0.17 -6.69 -3.03
N PRO A 47 -1.23 -5.86 -3.08
CA PRO A 47 -1.64 -5.04 -4.22
C PRO A 47 -0.66 -4.16 -4.95
N SER A 48 0.61 -4.08 -4.54
CA SER A 48 1.32 -2.80 -4.51
C SER A 48 0.72 -1.80 -3.51
N SER A 49 0.36 -2.27 -2.31
CA SER A 49 -0.12 -1.39 -1.24
C SER A 49 0.99 -0.55 -0.62
N ILE A 50 0.66 0.72 -0.32
CA ILE A 50 1.52 1.60 0.48
C ILE A 50 1.29 1.35 1.99
N PRO A 51 2.35 1.10 2.78
CA PRO A 51 2.26 0.91 4.24
C PRO A 51 1.57 2.06 4.99
N LEU A 52 0.99 1.79 6.16
CA LEU A 52 0.38 2.80 7.04
C LEU A 52 1.45 3.81 7.49
N GLY A 53 1.09 5.10 7.50
CA GLY A 53 1.99 6.18 7.89
C GLY A 53 3.05 6.56 6.85
N VAL A 54 3.11 5.88 5.70
CA VAL A 54 3.99 6.25 4.58
C VAL A 54 3.28 7.21 3.64
N ARG A 55 3.93 8.34 3.32
CA ARG A 55 3.43 9.35 2.39
C ARG A 55 4.10 9.18 1.02
N VAL A 56 3.38 9.51 -0.04
CA VAL A 56 3.83 9.34 -1.42
C VAL A 56 4.22 10.71 -2.00
N PRO A 57 5.33 10.85 -2.75
CA PRO A 57 5.63 12.10 -3.44
C PRO A 57 4.49 12.53 -4.38
N GLN A 58 4.15 13.81 -4.39
CA GLN A 58 2.93 14.35 -5.02
C GLN A 58 2.77 14.00 -6.52
N ASP A 59 3.87 13.92 -7.26
CA ASP A 59 3.88 13.66 -8.70
C ASP A 59 4.00 12.17 -9.07
N VAL A 60 4.00 11.29 -8.06
CA VAL A 60 4.06 9.84 -8.25
C VAL A 60 2.64 9.27 -8.26
N ARG A 61 2.42 8.27 -9.12
CA ARG A 61 1.17 7.50 -9.22
C ARG A 61 1.46 6.02 -8.97
N LEU A 62 0.45 5.24 -8.59
CA LEU A 62 0.61 3.78 -8.48
C LEU A 62 0.28 3.11 -9.81
N ALA A 63 1.13 2.18 -10.24
CA ALA A 63 0.90 1.40 -11.47
C ALA A 63 -0.46 0.68 -11.47
N VAL A 64 -0.88 0.18 -10.30
CA VAL A 64 -2.17 -0.50 -10.09
C VAL A 64 -3.40 0.42 -10.11
N THR A 65 -3.18 1.74 -10.16
CA THR A 65 -4.26 2.74 -10.31
C THR A 65 -4.38 3.27 -11.73
N ASP A 66 -3.54 2.80 -12.65
CA ASP A 66 -3.61 3.18 -14.06
C ASP A 66 -4.96 2.75 -14.68
N PRO A 67 -5.67 3.63 -15.40
CA PRO A 67 -6.98 3.32 -15.97
C PRO A 67 -6.95 2.28 -17.10
N VAL A 68 -5.78 2.01 -17.70
CA VAL A 68 -5.65 1.07 -18.83
C VAL A 68 -5.41 -0.35 -18.32
N VAL A 69 -4.46 -0.53 -17.41
CA VAL A 69 -3.97 -1.86 -16.99
C VAL A 69 -3.98 -2.06 -15.47
N GLY A 70 -4.25 -1.00 -14.71
CA GLY A 70 -4.12 -1.02 -13.25
C GLY A 70 -5.00 -2.05 -12.56
N ARG A 71 -6.23 -2.27 -13.08
CA ARG A 71 -7.14 -3.29 -12.52
C ARG A 71 -6.58 -4.71 -12.66
N GLU A 72 -6.03 -5.04 -13.83
CA GLU A 72 -5.42 -6.35 -14.07
C GLU A 72 -4.19 -6.57 -13.18
N LEU A 73 -3.33 -5.56 -13.07
CA LEU A 73 -2.17 -5.61 -12.18
C LEU A 73 -2.59 -5.76 -10.72
N TRP A 74 -3.64 -5.06 -10.32
CA TRP A 74 -4.20 -5.19 -8.98
C TRP A 74 -4.71 -6.62 -8.77
N ASP A 75 -5.65 -7.11 -9.58
CA ASP A 75 -6.23 -8.44 -9.37
C ASP A 75 -5.16 -9.56 -9.36
N ALA A 76 -4.13 -9.46 -10.20
CA ALA A 76 -2.99 -10.38 -10.19
C ALA A 76 -2.16 -10.30 -8.90
N SER A 77 -1.81 -9.09 -8.45
CA SER A 77 -1.12 -8.86 -7.18
C SER A 77 -1.93 -9.31 -5.96
N ALA A 78 -3.24 -9.09 -5.98
CA ALA A 78 -4.17 -9.49 -4.92
C ALA A 78 -4.19 -11.00 -4.74
N ALA A 79 -4.37 -11.72 -5.85
CA ALA A 79 -4.51 -13.17 -5.84
C ALA A 79 -3.23 -13.86 -5.38
N ALA A 80 -2.07 -13.32 -5.73
CA ALA A 80 -0.78 -13.83 -5.25
C ALA A 80 -0.51 -13.46 -3.78
N GLY A 81 -1.21 -12.47 -3.23
CA GLY A 81 -0.89 -11.86 -1.95
C GLY A 81 0.35 -10.96 -2.00
N GLY A 82 0.92 -10.72 -3.18
CA GLY A 82 2.14 -9.92 -3.39
C GLY A 82 2.81 -10.31 -4.70
N LEU A 83 3.36 -9.33 -5.43
CA LEU A 83 4.17 -9.58 -6.63
C LEU A 83 5.50 -8.83 -6.55
N ASN A 84 6.45 -9.25 -7.38
CA ASN A 84 7.68 -8.51 -7.56
C ASN A 84 7.35 -7.10 -8.09
N PRO A 85 7.72 -6.01 -7.39
CA PRO A 85 7.39 -4.66 -7.82
C PRO A 85 8.03 -4.29 -9.17
N LEU A 86 9.18 -4.88 -9.55
CA LEU A 86 9.78 -4.69 -10.87
C LEU A 86 8.88 -5.25 -11.98
N GLU A 87 8.31 -6.43 -11.77
CA GLU A 87 7.39 -7.06 -12.71
C GLU A 87 6.16 -6.18 -12.93
N VAL A 88 5.58 -5.65 -11.85
CA VAL A 88 4.39 -4.79 -11.91
C VAL A 88 4.68 -3.52 -12.73
N VAL A 89 5.77 -2.79 -12.44
CA VAL A 89 6.08 -1.56 -13.18
C VAL A 89 6.49 -1.80 -14.62
N VAL A 90 7.12 -2.95 -14.94
CA VAL A 90 7.50 -3.30 -16.32
C VAL A 90 6.28 -3.72 -17.14
N ARG A 91 5.39 -4.56 -16.59
CA ARG A 91 4.12 -4.90 -17.25
C ARG A 91 3.27 -3.66 -17.50
N HIS A 92 3.17 -2.78 -16.51
CA HIS A 92 2.52 -1.48 -16.65
C HIS A 92 3.13 -0.63 -17.79
N ALA A 93 4.46 -0.49 -17.79
CA ALA A 93 5.15 0.33 -18.77
C ALA A 93 4.98 -0.18 -20.21
N ARG A 94 5.04 -1.51 -20.41
CA ARG A 94 4.76 -2.15 -21.71
C ARG A 94 3.34 -1.87 -22.19
N ALA A 95 2.35 -2.03 -21.32
CA ALA A 95 0.96 -1.77 -21.65
C ALA A 95 0.74 -0.30 -22.05
N ARG A 96 1.39 0.65 -21.36
CA ARG A 96 1.34 2.08 -21.73
C ARG A 96 2.02 2.38 -23.06
N GLU A 97 3.19 1.79 -23.33
CA GLU A 97 3.87 1.95 -24.62
C GLU A 97 3.00 1.45 -25.78
N MET A 98 2.30 0.32 -25.59
CA MET A 98 1.35 -0.21 -26.56
C MET A 98 0.11 0.69 -26.73
N ALA A 99 -0.43 1.23 -25.63
CA ALA A 99 -1.62 2.08 -25.65
C ALA A 99 -1.34 3.49 -26.19
N ALA A 100 -0.12 3.99 -26.05
CA ALA A 100 0.31 5.31 -26.49
C ALA A 100 1.65 5.25 -27.24
N PRO A 101 1.65 4.86 -28.53
CA PRO A 101 2.86 4.82 -29.35
C PRO A 101 3.61 6.16 -29.33
N GLY A 102 4.90 6.11 -28.98
CA GLY A 102 5.75 7.29 -28.79
C GLY A 102 6.02 7.65 -27.32
N ALA A 103 5.34 7.01 -26.37
CA ALA A 103 5.82 6.97 -24.99
C ALA A 103 7.10 6.13 -24.91
N ARG A 104 8.02 6.50 -24.00
CA ARG A 104 9.28 5.78 -23.81
C ARG A 104 9.62 5.64 -22.35
N VAL A 105 9.98 4.44 -21.92
CA VAL A 105 10.51 4.21 -20.57
C VAL A 105 11.94 4.74 -20.50
N LEU A 106 12.19 5.66 -19.59
CA LEU A 106 13.50 6.30 -19.40
C LEU A 106 14.36 5.53 -18.40
N ALA A 107 13.77 5.17 -17.26
CA ALA A 107 14.47 4.51 -16.18
C ALA A 107 13.54 3.60 -15.36
N ILE A 108 14.13 2.55 -14.79
CA ILE A 108 13.54 1.68 -13.78
C ILE A 108 14.40 1.79 -12.53
N ALA A 109 13.84 2.35 -11.46
CA ALA A 109 14.48 2.45 -10.16
C ALA A 109 13.90 1.43 -9.18
N SER A 110 14.74 0.77 -8.37
CA SER A 110 14.23 -0.16 -7.36
C SER A 110 15.21 -0.38 -6.21
N SER A 111 14.67 -0.89 -5.10
CA SER A 111 15.40 -1.39 -3.93
C SER A 111 15.83 -2.87 -4.05
N LEU A 112 15.49 -3.55 -5.15
CA LEU A 112 15.83 -4.95 -5.38
C LEU A 112 17.29 -5.12 -5.87
N PRO A 113 17.84 -6.36 -5.85
CA PRO A 113 19.19 -6.61 -6.32
C PRO A 113 19.46 -6.11 -7.75
N ARG A 114 20.64 -5.50 -7.97
CA ARG A 114 21.03 -4.85 -9.23
C ARG A 114 20.86 -5.72 -10.47
N ASN A 115 21.11 -7.03 -10.37
CA ASN A 115 20.92 -7.98 -11.47
C ASN A 115 19.45 -8.03 -11.90
N GLN A 116 18.52 -8.19 -10.95
CA GLN A 116 17.08 -8.17 -11.25
C GLN A 116 16.65 -6.84 -11.88
N ILE A 117 17.13 -5.71 -11.35
CA ILE A 117 16.81 -4.39 -11.93
C ILE A 117 17.29 -4.30 -13.38
N SER A 118 18.49 -4.81 -13.67
CA SER A 118 19.08 -4.74 -15.01
C SER A 118 18.30 -5.62 -16.00
N ASP A 119 17.91 -6.84 -15.59
CA ASP A 119 17.14 -7.76 -16.41
C ASP A 119 15.76 -7.18 -16.75
N TRP A 120 15.04 -6.68 -15.74
CA TRP A 120 13.73 -6.04 -15.92
C TRP A 120 13.80 -4.71 -16.67
N ALA A 121 14.87 -3.92 -16.52
CA ALA A 121 15.03 -2.66 -17.26
C ALA A 121 15.30 -2.91 -18.76
N LEU A 122 16.05 -3.98 -19.08
CA LEU A 122 16.34 -4.37 -20.46
C LEU A 122 15.06 -4.69 -21.24
N GLU A 123 14.08 -5.30 -20.57
CA GLU A 123 12.77 -5.66 -21.13
C GLU A 123 11.96 -4.51 -21.72
N VAL A 124 12.30 -3.25 -21.36
CA VAL A 124 11.68 -2.00 -21.84
C VAL A 124 12.71 -0.98 -22.31
N ASN A 125 13.95 -1.41 -22.58
CA ASN A 125 15.06 -0.54 -23.01
C ASN A 125 15.30 0.69 -22.10
N ALA A 126 15.08 0.54 -20.80
CA ALA A 126 15.21 1.59 -19.80
C ALA A 126 16.58 1.57 -19.10
N ARG A 127 16.95 2.70 -18.49
CA ARG A 127 18.14 2.75 -17.63
C ARG A 127 17.85 2.13 -16.27
N PRO A 128 18.64 1.14 -15.80
CA PRO A 128 18.50 0.62 -14.44
C PRO A 128 19.05 1.62 -13.42
N VAL A 129 18.34 1.80 -12.30
CA VAL A 129 18.71 2.69 -11.19
C VAL A 129 18.58 1.92 -9.88
N GLU A 130 19.70 1.61 -9.24
CA GLU A 130 19.73 0.88 -7.98
C GLU A 130 19.63 1.82 -6.79
N VAL A 131 18.85 1.44 -5.78
CA VAL A 131 18.84 2.06 -4.46
C VAL A 131 19.19 1.00 -3.42
N ASP A 132 20.37 1.11 -2.81
CA ASP A 132 20.81 0.21 -1.74
C ASP A 132 20.09 0.56 -0.43
N ALA A 133 19.11 -0.25 -0.05
CA ALA A 133 18.31 -0.04 1.16
C ALA A 133 19.17 0.04 2.44
N ARG A 134 20.36 -0.58 2.47
CA ARG A 134 21.27 -0.54 3.64
C ARG A 134 21.90 0.83 3.87
N LYS A 135 21.89 1.68 2.85
CA LYS A 135 22.42 3.06 2.91
C LYS A 135 21.34 4.09 3.19
N VAL A 136 20.08 3.68 3.26
CA VAL A 136 18.95 4.56 3.54
C VAL A 136 18.76 4.66 5.05
N SER A 137 18.78 5.87 5.59
CA SER A 137 18.49 6.12 6.99
C SER A 137 16.97 6.22 7.20
N PRO A 138 16.40 5.57 8.24
CA PRO A 138 15.00 5.74 8.59
C PRO A 138 14.68 7.21 8.92
N THR A 139 13.63 7.77 8.31
CA THR A 139 13.11 9.10 8.67
C THR A 139 11.67 9.26 8.21
N THR A 140 10.87 10.00 8.97
CA THR A 140 9.54 10.46 8.56
C THR A 140 9.58 11.82 7.84
N ASP A 141 10.68 12.57 7.98
CA ASP A 141 10.93 13.82 7.27
C ASP A 141 11.89 13.56 6.10
N VAL A 142 11.32 13.22 4.95
CA VAL A 142 12.07 12.98 3.70
C VAL A 142 12.15 14.22 2.81
N GLY A 143 11.61 15.36 3.28
CA GLY A 143 11.49 16.60 2.51
C GLY A 143 10.56 16.51 1.29
N GLY A 144 10.30 17.66 0.65
CA GLY A 144 9.46 17.77 -0.54
C GLY A 144 7.95 17.77 -0.28
N TYR A 145 7.17 17.78 -1.37
CA TYR A 145 5.71 17.73 -1.31
C TYR A 145 5.25 16.27 -1.32
N LEU A 146 4.79 15.80 -0.16
CA LEU A 146 4.26 14.46 0.03
C LEU A 146 2.74 14.53 0.22
N VAL A 147 2.05 13.52 -0.28
CA VAL A 147 0.60 13.35 -0.15
C VAL A 147 0.25 12.10 0.64
N HIS A 148 -0.96 12.07 1.19
CA HIS A 148 -1.47 10.89 1.89
C HIS A 148 -1.53 9.67 0.97
N ARG A 149 -1.21 8.48 1.47
CA ARG A 149 -1.20 7.24 0.65
C ARG A 149 -2.52 6.99 -0.08
N CYS A 150 -3.65 7.23 0.59
CA CYS A 150 -4.98 7.02 0.02
C CYS A 150 -5.31 8.03 -1.09
N GLN A 151 -4.70 9.22 -1.10
CA GLN A 151 -4.86 10.17 -2.20
C GLN A 151 -4.35 9.59 -3.52
N VAL A 152 -3.32 8.74 -3.47
CA VAL A 152 -2.75 8.08 -4.65
C VAL A 152 -3.39 6.72 -4.89
N ALA A 153 -3.51 5.89 -3.85
CA ALA A 153 -3.99 4.52 -3.98
C ALA A 153 -5.50 4.42 -4.24
N MET A 154 -6.29 5.30 -3.61
CA MET A 154 -7.76 5.26 -3.63
C MET A 154 -8.38 6.66 -3.71
N PRO A 155 -8.26 7.36 -4.85
CA PRO A 155 -8.67 8.76 -4.96
C PRO A 155 -10.18 9.00 -4.74
N TRP A 156 -11.02 7.98 -4.93
CA TRP A 156 -12.45 8.12 -4.67
C TRP A 156 -12.75 8.09 -3.16
N GLU A 157 -12.25 7.08 -2.45
CA GLU A 157 -12.38 6.92 -1.00
C GLU A 157 -11.74 8.09 -0.24
N TRP A 158 -10.59 8.59 -0.72
CA TRP A 158 -9.98 9.81 -0.21
C TRP A 158 -10.92 11.01 -0.27
N ARG A 159 -11.62 11.20 -1.41
CA ARG A 159 -12.61 12.28 -1.54
C ARG A 159 -13.80 12.10 -0.60
N GLN A 160 -14.27 10.88 -0.41
CA GLN A 160 -15.36 10.58 0.52
C GLN A 160 -14.97 10.89 1.96
N ALA A 161 -13.81 10.42 2.42
CA ALA A 161 -13.32 10.65 3.78
C ALA A 161 -13.18 12.16 4.12
N ASN A 162 -12.78 12.97 3.13
CA ASN A 162 -12.71 14.42 3.24
C ASN A 162 -14.08 15.11 3.25
N ALA A 163 -15.11 14.48 2.66
CA ALA A 163 -16.47 15.02 2.63
C ALA A 163 -17.28 14.67 3.88
N PHE A 164 -16.92 13.61 4.60
CA PHE A 164 -17.65 13.17 5.79
C PHE A 164 -17.48 14.09 6.98
N ASP A 165 -18.56 14.26 7.75
CA ASP A 165 -18.49 14.81 9.10
C ASP A 165 -18.01 13.76 10.13
N GLU A 166 -17.79 14.19 11.37
CA GLU A 166 -17.30 13.32 12.44
C GLU A 166 -18.26 12.17 12.76
N GLN A 167 -19.57 12.40 12.71
CA GLN A 167 -20.58 11.38 13.00
C GLN A 167 -20.61 10.30 11.92
N GLN A 168 -20.53 10.71 10.65
CA GLN A 168 -20.43 9.80 9.50
C GLN A 168 -19.16 8.97 9.59
N ARG A 169 -18.02 9.59 9.94
CA ARG A 169 -16.76 8.85 10.13
C ARG A 169 -16.85 7.83 11.28
N LEU A 170 -17.51 8.16 12.39
CA LEU A 170 -17.76 7.22 13.49
C LEU A 170 -18.58 6.00 13.03
N GLN A 171 -19.66 6.24 12.28
CA GLN A 171 -20.52 5.16 11.75
C GLN A 171 -19.76 4.26 10.78
N ILE A 172 -18.98 4.86 9.88
CA ILE A 172 -18.12 4.15 8.94
C ILE A 172 -17.11 3.29 9.71
N ALA A 173 -16.42 3.86 10.68
CA ALA A 173 -15.42 3.15 11.49
C ALA A 173 -16.02 1.93 12.22
N ALA A 174 -17.16 2.12 12.91
CA ALA A 174 -17.84 1.05 13.63
C ALA A 174 -18.30 -0.09 12.71
N ARG A 175 -18.75 0.23 11.49
CA ARG A 175 -19.15 -0.77 10.50
C ARG A 175 -17.95 -1.50 9.91
N HIS A 176 -16.94 -0.76 9.47
CA HIS A 176 -15.84 -1.29 8.68
C HIS A 176 -14.86 -2.11 9.52
N MET A 177 -14.74 -1.84 10.83
CA MET A 177 -13.96 -2.72 11.72
C MET A 177 -14.49 -4.15 11.74
N HIS A 178 -15.82 -4.35 11.75
CA HIS A 178 -16.41 -5.69 11.69
C HIS A 178 -16.28 -6.33 10.33
N MET A 179 -16.51 -5.55 9.27
CA MET A 179 -16.35 -6.04 7.90
C MET A 179 -14.91 -6.51 7.65
N ALA A 180 -13.91 -5.74 8.08
CA ALA A 180 -12.52 -6.09 7.94
C ALA A 180 -12.12 -7.27 8.83
N ALA A 181 -12.56 -7.28 10.11
CA ALA A 181 -12.27 -8.40 11.01
C ALA A 181 -12.82 -9.74 10.49
N LEU A 182 -14.03 -9.72 9.93
CA LEU A 182 -14.64 -10.91 9.31
C LEU A 182 -13.93 -11.30 8.01
N ALA A 183 -13.68 -10.36 7.11
CA ALA A 183 -13.06 -10.66 5.82
C ALA A 183 -11.59 -11.09 5.94
N GLY A 184 -10.86 -10.50 6.88
CA GLY A 184 -9.46 -10.81 7.16
C GLY A 184 -9.25 -11.82 8.29
N HIS A 185 -10.28 -12.54 8.74
CA HIS A 185 -10.15 -13.60 9.76
C HIS A 185 -9.36 -13.17 11.01
N LEU A 186 -9.61 -11.95 11.51
CA LEU A 186 -8.90 -11.38 12.64
C LEU A 186 -9.41 -11.99 13.96
N HIS A 187 -8.51 -12.57 14.75
CA HIS A 187 -8.81 -13.23 16.03
C HIS A 187 -7.91 -12.75 17.19
N GLY A 188 -7.39 -11.53 17.10
CA GLY A 188 -6.52 -10.94 18.12
C GLY A 188 -7.29 -10.49 19.37
N ALA A 189 -6.83 -10.89 20.55
CA ALA A 189 -7.49 -10.57 21.82
C ALA A 189 -7.51 -9.06 22.12
N ALA A 190 -6.44 -8.33 21.76
CA ALA A 190 -6.39 -6.88 21.89
C ALA A 190 -7.32 -6.22 20.88
N SER A 191 -7.30 -6.70 19.63
CA SER A 191 -8.17 -6.21 18.56
C SER A 191 -9.66 -6.34 18.91
N GLU A 192 -10.10 -7.52 19.37
CA GLU A 192 -11.48 -7.75 19.82
C GLU A 192 -11.86 -6.85 21.00
N LYS A 193 -10.94 -6.63 21.94
CA LYS A 193 -11.17 -5.75 23.08
C LYS A 193 -11.32 -4.29 22.65
N VAL A 194 -10.52 -3.83 21.70
CA VAL A 194 -10.65 -2.49 21.10
C VAL A 194 -12.00 -2.34 20.42
N MET A 195 -12.41 -3.30 19.59
CA MET A 195 -13.70 -3.27 18.89
C MET A 195 -14.85 -3.08 19.87
N ARG A 196 -14.91 -3.90 20.94
CA ARG A 196 -15.94 -3.76 21.98
C ARG A 196 -15.92 -2.40 22.68
N LEU A 197 -14.74 -1.92 23.09
CA LEU A 197 -14.64 -0.62 23.78
C LEU A 197 -15.04 0.55 22.87
N PHE A 198 -14.73 0.45 21.57
CA PHE A 198 -15.11 1.43 20.57
C PHE A 198 -16.64 1.51 20.41
N GLU A 199 -17.33 0.36 20.32
CA GLU A 199 -18.80 0.31 20.26
C GLU A 199 -19.47 0.86 21.53
N GLU A 200 -18.91 0.51 22.69
CA GLU A 200 -19.37 0.99 23.99
C GLU A 200 -19.03 2.47 24.23
N ARG A 201 -18.30 3.12 23.30
CA ARG A 201 -17.79 4.50 23.39
C ARG A 201 -17.00 4.74 24.67
N LYS A 202 -16.24 3.73 25.09
CA LYS A 202 -15.37 3.80 26.26
C LYS A 202 -13.96 4.23 25.84
N PRO A 203 -13.22 4.95 26.71
CA PRO A 203 -11.83 5.28 26.47
C PRO A 203 -10.99 4.01 26.24
N ILE A 204 -10.10 4.06 25.24
CA ILE A 204 -9.15 2.99 24.91
C ILE A 204 -7.75 3.45 25.32
N GLY A 205 -7.13 2.73 26.25
CA GLY A 205 -5.81 3.09 26.78
C GLY A 205 -4.67 2.81 25.78
N GLU A 206 -3.58 3.58 25.89
CA GLU A 206 -2.38 3.46 25.04
C GLU A 206 -1.73 2.06 25.06
N GLU A 207 -1.78 1.38 26.20
CA GLU A 207 -1.26 0.01 26.32
C GLU A 207 -2.02 -0.96 25.40
N LEU A 208 -3.34 -0.81 25.30
CA LEU A 208 -4.14 -1.66 24.43
C LEU A 208 -3.86 -1.38 22.95
N TRP A 209 -3.63 -0.11 22.59
CA TRP A 209 -3.16 0.26 21.25
C TRP A 209 -1.78 -0.33 20.91
N ALA A 210 -0.87 -0.37 21.89
CA ALA A 210 0.43 -1.00 21.71
C ALA A 210 0.29 -2.52 21.47
N GLN A 211 -0.65 -3.18 22.15
CA GLN A 211 -0.96 -4.60 21.91
C GLN A 211 -1.56 -4.84 20.53
N VAL A 212 -2.47 -3.99 20.03
CA VAL A 212 -2.98 -4.09 18.65
C VAL A 212 -1.85 -3.95 17.62
N ARG A 213 -0.92 -3.02 17.83
CA ARG A 213 0.28 -2.90 16.97
C ARG A 213 1.13 -4.16 16.99
N GLN A 214 1.28 -4.78 18.16
CA GLN A 214 1.99 -6.05 18.29
C GLN A 214 1.27 -7.18 17.53
N GLU A 215 -0.06 -7.29 17.64
CA GLU A 215 -0.86 -8.27 16.87
C GLU A 215 -0.69 -8.06 15.37
N ARG A 216 -0.79 -6.82 14.89
CA ARG A 216 -0.53 -6.51 13.47
C ARG A 216 0.87 -6.89 13.03
N PHE A 217 1.88 -6.62 13.86
CA PHE A 217 3.27 -6.96 13.55
C PHE A 217 3.50 -8.47 13.48
N LEU A 218 2.88 -9.25 14.38
CA LEU A 218 2.91 -10.72 14.32
C LEU A 218 2.24 -11.24 13.05
N ALA A 219 1.06 -10.71 12.69
CA ALA A 219 0.41 -11.05 11.42
C ALA A 219 1.28 -10.70 10.21
N LEU A 220 2.05 -9.61 10.26
CA LEU A 220 2.97 -9.23 9.19
C LEU A 220 4.12 -10.25 9.04
N ILE A 221 4.64 -10.77 10.15
CA ILE A 221 5.64 -11.84 10.12
C ILE A 221 5.07 -13.11 9.48
N GLU A 222 3.84 -13.49 9.83
CA GLU A 222 3.16 -14.65 9.24
C GLU A 222 2.95 -14.48 7.73
N TYR A 223 2.56 -13.28 7.30
CA TYR A 223 2.47 -12.92 5.88
C TYR A 223 3.81 -13.05 5.15
N GLU A 224 4.90 -12.52 5.70
CA GLU A 224 6.24 -12.64 5.09
C GLU A 224 6.70 -14.11 4.99
N GLN A 225 6.40 -14.92 6.01
CA GLN A 225 6.66 -16.36 5.96
C GLN A 225 5.84 -17.06 4.87
N ALA A 226 4.57 -16.68 4.70
CA ALA A 226 3.72 -17.20 3.63
C ALA A 226 4.26 -16.82 2.24
N ILE A 227 4.70 -15.58 2.04
CA ILE A 227 5.34 -15.13 0.79
C ILE A 227 6.61 -15.94 0.51
N GLY A 228 7.50 -16.11 1.50
CA GLY A 228 8.71 -16.93 1.35
C GLY A 228 8.42 -18.41 1.08
N GLY A 229 7.27 -18.90 1.54
CA GLY A 229 6.78 -20.26 1.30
C GLY A 229 5.94 -20.44 0.03
N GLN A 230 5.72 -19.39 -0.79
CA GLN A 230 4.94 -19.49 -2.02
C GLN A 230 5.42 -20.66 -2.90
N GLY A 231 4.46 -21.44 -3.41
CA GLY A 231 4.73 -22.66 -4.19
C GLY A 231 4.85 -23.94 -3.38
N HIS A 232 4.87 -23.87 -2.04
CA HIS A 232 4.73 -25.02 -1.16
C HIS A 232 3.26 -25.15 -0.72
N GLY A 233 2.73 -26.38 -0.74
CA GLY A 233 1.32 -26.63 -0.40
C GLY A 233 0.96 -26.12 1.00
N GLY A 234 -0.13 -25.37 1.12
CA GLY A 234 -0.64 -24.83 2.38
C GLY A 234 -0.23 -23.39 2.72
N SER A 235 0.60 -22.74 1.90
CA SER A 235 0.85 -21.29 2.05
C SER A 235 -0.29 -20.47 1.42
N GLU A 236 -0.89 -19.57 2.19
CA GLU A 236 -1.94 -18.65 1.74
C GLU A 236 -1.55 -17.17 2.03
N PRO A 237 -0.66 -16.58 1.22
CA PRO A 237 -0.17 -15.21 1.47
C PRO A 237 -1.28 -14.15 1.38
N ALA A 238 -2.23 -14.32 0.46
CA ALA A 238 -3.34 -13.39 0.31
C ALA A 238 -4.24 -13.36 1.56
N LEU A 239 -4.50 -14.52 2.16
CA LEU A 239 -5.25 -14.61 3.40
C LEU A 239 -4.47 -13.99 4.56
N SER A 240 -3.18 -14.32 4.69
CA SER A 240 -2.31 -13.77 5.74
C SER A 240 -2.23 -12.25 5.65
N LEU A 241 -2.14 -11.69 4.44
CA LEU A 241 -2.20 -10.25 4.22
C LEU A 241 -3.55 -9.67 4.64
N ALA A 242 -4.67 -10.33 4.32
CA ALA A 242 -5.99 -9.86 4.73
C ALA A 242 -6.09 -9.72 6.26
N THR A 243 -5.48 -10.63 7.03
CA THR A 243 -5.36 -10.53 8.48
C THR A 243 -4.55 -9.32 8.94
N VAL A 244 -3.40 -9.06 8.31
CA VAL A 244 -2.59 -7.84 8.58
C VAL A 244 -3.43 -6.59 8.39
N ARG A 245 -4.22 -6.55 7.31
CA ARG A 245 -5.04 -5.40 6.95
C ARG A 245 -6.25 -5.22 7.85
N ALA A 246 -6.84 -6.32 8.32
CA ALA A 246 -7.87 -6.26 9.34
C ALA A 246 -7.32 -5.68 10.66
N ALA A 247 -6.13 -6.07 11.09
CA ALA A 247 -5.48 -5.47 12.27
C ALA A 247 -5.13 -3.98 12.04
N GLU A 248 -4.72 -3.60 10.83
CA GLU A 248 -4.49 -2.20 10.44
C GLU A 248 -5.76 -1.34 10.51
N VAL A 249 -6.94 -1.91 10.17
CA VAL A 249 -8.24 -1.25 10.37
C VAL A 249 -8.46 -0.94 11.84
N ILE A 250 -8.18 -1.90 12.74
CA ILE A 250 -8.33 -1.70 14.17
C ILE A 250 -7.38 -0.61 14.67
N GLU A 251 -6.12 -0.61 14.25
CA GLU A 251 -5.17 0.46 14.60
C GLU A 251 -5.65 1.84 14.10
N SER A 252 -6.23 1.90 12.90
CA SER A 252 -6.74 3.14 12.29
C SER A 252 -7.96 3.72 13.02
N LEU A 253 -8.67 2.92 13.83
CA LEU A 253 -9.76 3.42 14.69
C LEU A 253 -9.29 4.52 15.65
N ARG A 254 -8.00 4.59 15.99
CA ARG A 254 -7.45 5.66 16.84
C ARG A 254 -7.67 7.07 16.27
N HIS A 255 -7.73 7.19 14.95
CA HIS A 255 -7.82 8.46 14.22
C HIS A 255 -9.08 8.55 13.36
N TYR A 256 -10.12 7.78 13.72
CA TYR A 256 -11.37 7.69 12.96
C TYR A 256 -12.02 9.05 12.73
N ASP A 257 -11.85 9.98 13.66
CA ASP A 257 -12.42 11.34 13.66
C ASP A 257 -11.81 12.24 12.58
N THR A 258 -10.64 11.87 12.05
CA THR A 258 -9.93 12.64 11.01
C THR A 258 -10.23 12.10 9.61
N ALA A 259 -10.13 12.96 8.59
CA ALA A 259 -10.26 12.53 7.20
C ALA A 259 -9.16 11.53 6.78
N GLU A 260 -7.94 11.71 7.30
CA GLU A 260 -6.81 10.82 7.02
C GLU A 260 -7.02 9.43 7.64
N GLY A 261 -7.35 9.36 8.92
CA GLY A 261 -7.62 8.09 9.60
C GLY A 261 -8.84 7.36 9.05
N CYS A 262 -9.90 8.08 8.67
CA CYS A 262 -11.03 7.47 7.96
C CYS A 262 -10.62 6.91 6.58
N ALA A 263 -9.79 7.62 5.82
CA ALA A 263 -9.28 7.13 4.55
C ALA A 263 -8.38 5.90 4.71
N ASP A 264 -7.52 5.88 5.73
CA ASP A 264 -6.68 4.73 6.10
C ASP A 264 -7.53 3.51 6.45
N LEU A 265 -8.59 3.72 7.23
CA LEU A 265 -9.53 2.68 7.62
C LEU A 265 -10.23 2.07 6.40
N LEU A 266 -10.77 2.90 5.51
CA LEU A 266 -11.38 2.44 4.26
C LEU A 266 -10.38 1.68 3.40
N TYR A 267 -9.14 2.18 3.31
CA TYR A 267 -8.09 1.53 2.55
C TYR A 267 -7.74 0.15 3.09
N ALA A 268 -7.43 0.06 4.37
CA ALA A 268 -7.14 -1.21 5.01
C ALA A 268 -8.33 -2.18 4.92
N THR A 269 -9.57 -1.68 5.01
CA THR A 269 -10.78 -2.52 4.88
C THR A 269 -10.90 -3.13 3.47
N ARG A 270 -10.63 -2.35 2.42
CA ARG A 270 -10.58 -2.87 1.04
C ARG A 270 -9.52 -3.95 0.89
N LEU A 271 -8.35 -3.69 1.46
CA LEU A 271 -7.20 -4.59 1.39
C LEU A 271 -7.42 -5.88 2.18
N ALA A 272 -8.25 -5.84 3.23
CA ALA A 272 -8.71 -7.02 3.97
C ALA A 272 -9.74 -7.86 3.17
N GLY A 273 -10.11 -7.46 1.95
CA GLY A 273 -11.06 -8.18 1.11
C GLY A 273 -12.53 -7.86 1.39
N ALA A 274 -12.83 -6.89 2.25
CA ALA A 274 -14.20 -6.49 2.52
C ALA A 274 -14.78 -5.73 1.30
N PRO A 275 -16.04 -6.02 0.91
CA PRO A 275 -16.65 -5.41 -0.26
C PRO A 275 -16.98 -3.93 0.00
N LEU A 276 -16.16 -3.03 -0.53
CA LEU A 276 -16.47 -1.60 -0.63
C LEU A 276 -17.21 -1.32 -1.94
N SER A 277 -18.51 -1.60 -2.00
CA SER A 277 -19.32 -0.97 -3.04
C SER A 277 -19.45 0.52 -2.74
N PRO A 278 -19.58 1.42 -3.74
CA PRO A 278 -19.83 2.84 -3.50
C PRO A 278 -21.05 3.10 -2.59
N ALA A 279 -22.01 2.18 -2.57
CA ALA A 279 -23.12 2.19 -1.62
C ALA A 279 -22.71 1.66 -0.23
N ALA A 280 -21.85 0.64 -0.12
CA ALA A 280 -21.41 0.09 1.16
C ALA A 280 -20.38 0.95 1.90
N ALA A 281 -19.60 1.78 1.19
CA ALA A 281 -18.65 2.70 1.79
C ALA A 281 -19.30 3.99 2.36
N VAL A 282 -20.55 4.28 1.97
CA VAL A 282 -21.22 5.58 2.22
C VAL A 282 -22.62 5.44 2.85
N ALA A 283 -23.22 4.24 2.87
CA ALA A 283 -24.52 3.98 3.49
C ALA A 283 -24.44 3.54 4.96
#